data_AF-F8TUH2-F1
#
_entry.id   AF-F8TUH2-F1
#
_cell.length_a   1.000
_cell.length_b   1.000
_cell.length_c   1.000
_cell.angle_alpha   90.00
_cell.angle_beta   90.00
_cell.angle_gamma   90.00
#
_symmetry.space_group_name_H-M   'P 1'
#
loop_
_entity.id
_entity.type
_entity.pdbx_description
1 polymer ?
#
loop_
_entity_poly.entity_id
_entity_poly.type
_entity_poly.pdbx_seq_one_letter_code
_entity_poly.pdbx_strand_id
1 'polypeptide(L)'
;MPRGFARSAGARGAGWEGRHGGRPSYNHTLPRAAPAAAPIERMNAPEPTPSPSDTPTATAAGPDTRSARLKAATRATHERLDQRIMAGDIFASRERFARFLRVQYRFHRDVDALYADPGLDALLPGLAARQRLAQIARDLDDLGQTLPSACAPAAQALPLAQALGWLYVAEGSNLGGSVLYKLAARLGLDRSFGARHLAAPPDGVARHWRRFTAALDGAALSAAQEADVVAGAEAAFRRVRGHVEEEFA
;
A
#
# COMPACT_ATOMS: atom_id res chain seq x y z
N MET A 1 53.33 37.51 -9.38
CA MET A 1 52.88 38.88 -9.77
C MET A 1 52.83 38.93 -11.29
N PRO A 2 51.85 39.61 -11.93
CA PRO A 2 50.90 40.59 -11.37
C PRO A 2 49.50 39.99 -11.13
N ARG A 3 48.77 40.39 -10.07
CA ARG A 3 47.83 41.54 -9.97
C ARG A 3 46.60 41.33 -10.87
N GLY A 4 45.36 41.29 -10.41
CA GLY A 4 44.72 41.91 -9.25
C GLY A 4 43.52 42.73 -9.74
N PHE A 5 42.37 42.66 -9.06
CA PHE A 5 41.23 43.60 -8.95
C PHE A 5 40.03 42.76 -8.45
N ALA A 6 39.56 42.78 -7.19
CA ALA A 6 39.16 43.84 -6.25
C ALA A 6 37.79 44.49 -6.53
N ARG A 7 36.96 44.46 -5.46
CA ARG A 7 35.77 45.28 -5.10
C ARG A 7 34.41 44.77 -5.60
N SER A 8 33.44 44.38 -4.78
CA SER A 8 32.78 44.92 -3.55
C SER A 8 31.51 45.74 -3.83
N ALA A 9 30.36 45.23 -3.39
CA ALA A 9 29.17 45.96 -2.89
C ALA A 9 28.22 44.88 -2.32
N GLY A 10 27.61 44.96 -1.13
CA GLY A 10 27.40 46.08 -0.22
C GLY A 10 25.94 46.55 -0.21
N ALA A 11 25.04 45.79 0.43
CA ALA A 11 23.73 46.25 0.94
C ALA A 11 23.27 45.21 2.00
N ARG A 12 23.22 45.47 3.32
CA ARG A 12 22.25 46.31 4.08
C ARG A 12 20.82 46.08 3.58
N GLY A 13 19.83 45.60 4.34
CA GLY A 13 19.64 45.51 5.77
C GLY A 13 18.15 45.82 6.02
N ALA A 14 17.40 44.88 6.58
CA ALA A 14 16.08 45.06 7.21
C ALA A 14 15.81 43.73 7.96
N GLY A 15 15.75 43.64 9.28
CA GLY A 15 15.24 44.61 10.25
C GLY A 15 13.75 44.35 10.46
N TRP A 16 13.41 43.23 11.10
CA TRP A 16 12.06 42.97 11.61
C TRP A 16 12.15 42.74 13.13
N GLU A 17 12.01 43.82 13.88
CA GLU A 17 11.73 43.81 15.32
C GLU A 17 10.23 44.06 15.54
N GLY A 18 9.64 43.17 16.35
CA GLY A 18 8.74 43.51 17.45
C GLY A 18 7.45 44.27 17.15
N ARG A 19 6.33 43.54 17.11
CA ARG A 19 5.10 44.01 17.76
C ARG A 19 4.42 42.91 18.57
N HIS A 20 4.41 43.15 19.88
CA HIS A 20 3.50 42.56 20.85
C HIS A 20 2.05 42.96 20.54
N GLY A 21 1.11 42.05 20.80
CA GLY A 21 -0.29 42.42 21.04
C GLY A 21 -1.31 41.39 20.55
N GLY A 22 -1.95 40.69 21.49
CA GLY A 22 -3.26 40.07 21.27
C GLY A 22 -3.30 38.55 21.20
N ARG A 23 -3.36 37.89 22.37
CA ARG A 23 -3.87 36.51 22.48
C ARG A 23 -5.39 36.54 22.25
N PRO A 24 -5.96 35.78 21.30
CA PRO A 24 -7.41 35.59 21.26
C PRO A 24 -7.81 34.64 22.40
N SER A 25 -8.67 35.12 23.29
CA SER A 25 -9.36 34.30 24.29
C SER A 25 -10.33 33.37 23.58
N TYR A 26 -10.05 32.07 23.54
CA TYR A 26 -11.03 31.08 23.10
C TYR A 26 -11.91 30.70 24.29
N ASN A 27 -13.12 31.24 24.28
CA ASN A 27 -14.15 30.87 25.24
C ASN A 27 -14.66 29.47 24.88
N HIS A 28 -14.41 28.49 25.75
CA HIS A 28 -14.99 27.16 25.67
C HIS A 28 -16.50 27.27 25.93
N THR A 29 -17.31 27.12 24.88
CA THR A 29 -18.75 26.83 25.02
C THR A 29 -19.02 25.50 24.33
N LEU A 30 -19.19 24.45 25.14
CA LEU A 30 -19.62 23.14 24.68
C LEU A 30 -21.09 23.24 24.20
N PRO A 31 -21.43 22.79 22.97
CA PRO A 31 -22.82 22.67 22.58
C PRO A 31 -23.49 21.49 23.31
N ARG A 32 -24.68 21.80 23.85
CA ARG A 32 -25.62 20.93 24.58
C ARG A 32 -25.96 19.66 23.79
N ALA A 33 -25.91 18.51 24.48
CA ALA A 33 -26.32 17.20 23.95
C ALA A 33 -27.76 17.23 23.42
N ALA A 34 -27.97 16.67 22.22
CA ALA A 34 -29.28 16.46 21.63
C ALA A 34 -30.02 15.29 22.32
N PRO A 35 -31.35 15.37 22.50
CA PRO A 35 -32.11 14.31 23.15
C PRO A 35 -32.26 13.06 22.27
N ALA A 36 -32.28 11.90 22.93
CA ALA A 36 -32.46 10.58 22.35
C ALA A 36 -33.84 10.45 21.66
N ALA A 37 -33.84 9.90 20.44
CA ALA A 37 -35.05 9.57 19.71
C ALA A 37 -35.68 8.27 20.26
N ALA A 38 -36.99 8.30 20.45
CA ALA A 38 -37.84 7.20 20.90
C ALA A 38 -37.98 6.08 19.82
N PRO A 39 -38.37 4.85 20.19
CA PRO A 39 -38.34 3.68 19.31
C PRO A 39 -39.52 3.65 18.34
N ILE A 40 -39.26 3.29 17.08
CA ILE A 40 -40.31 3.00 16.09
C ILE A 40 -40.50 1.47 16.03
N GLU A 41 -41.64 1.01 16.55
CA GLU A 41 -42.15 -0.34 16.34
C GLU A 41 -43.11 -0.38 15.14
N ARG A 42 -42.89 -1.37 14.28
CA ARG A 42 -43.80 -2.07 13.34
C ARG A 42 -44.46 -1.31 12.19
N MET A 43 -44.12 -1.77 10.97
CA MET A 43 -45.14 -2.23 10.01
C MET A 43 -44.53 -3.31 9.11
N ASN A 44 -44.95 -4.56 9.32
CA ASN A 44 -44.74 -5.65 8.38
C ASN A 44 -45.67 -5.43 7.19
N ALA A 45 -45.11 -5.25 5.99
CA ALA A 45 -45.82 -5.42 4.72
C ALA A 45 -44.98 -6.38 3.85
N PRO A 46 -45.60 -7.36 3.17
CA PRO A 46 -44.87 -8.31 2.34
C PRO A 46 -44.37 -7.62 1.06
N GLU A 47 -43.07 -7.71 0.77
CA GLU A 47 -42.50 -7.25 -0.51
C GLU A 47 -42.94 -8.17 -1.68
N PRO A 48 -43.15 -7.62 -2.88
CA PRO A 48 -43.54 -8.38 -4.06
C PRO A 48 -42.36 -9.22 -4.60
N THR A 49 -42.67 -10.42 -5.09
CA THR A 49 -41.74 -11.35 -5.72
C THR A 49 -41.12 -10.78 -7.01
N PRO A 50 -39.79 -10.76 -7.19
CA PRO A 50 -39.20 -10.39 -8.46
C PRO A 50 -39.25 -11.56 -9.46
N SER A 51 -39.80 -11.29 -10.65
CA SER A 51 -39.67 -12.16 -11.83
C SER A 51 -38.27 -12.01 -12.46
N PRO A 52 -37.70 -13.06 -13.09
CA PRO A 52 -36.30 -13.07 -13.50
C PRO A 52 -36.18 -12.59 -14.95
N SER A 53 -35.46 -11.49 -15.21
CA SER A 53 -34.76 -11.24 -16.47
C SER A 53 -33.76 -10.10 -16.29
N ASP A 54 -32.52 -10.39 -16.67
CA ASP A 54 -31.39 -9.49 -16.91
C ASP A 54 -30.71 -8.81 -15.71
N THR A 55 -30.03 -9.63 -14.91
CA THR A 55 -28.90 -9.20 -14.08
C THR A 55 -27.59 -9.53 -14.82
N PRO A 56 -26.66 -8.58 -15.04
CA PRO A 56 -25.34 -8.90 -15.55
C PRO A 56 -24.62 -9.81 -14.54
N THR A 57 -24.13 -10.95 -15.01
CA THR A 57 -23.44 -11.98 -14.22
C THR A 57 -22.25 -11.37 -13.47
N ALA A 58 -22.47 -10.99 -12.22
CA ALA A 58 -21.42 -10.86 -11.23
C ALA A 58 -21.01 -12.29 -10.85
N THR A 59 -19.93 -12.79 -11.45
CA THR A 59 -19.35 -14.08 -11.06
C THR A 59 -18.90 -14.00 -9.60
N ALA A 60 -19.73 -14.52 -8.71
CA ALA A 60 -19.39 -14.73 -7.32
C ALA A 60 -18.24 -15.76 -7.25
N ALA A 61 -17.12 -15.37 -6.62
CA ALA A 61 -15.96 -16.23 -6.46
C ALA A 61 -16.31 -17.48 -5.63
N GLY A 62 -16.38 -18.64 -6.27
CA GLY A 62 -16.53 -19.93 -5.60
C GLY A 62 -15.24 -20.40 -4.89
N PRO A 63 -15.33 -21.43 -4.05
CA PRO A 63 -14.19 -21.99 -3.29
C PRO A 63 -13.04 -22.56 -4.15
N ASP A 64 -13.22 -22.70 -5.47
CA ASP A 64 -12.23 -23.26 -6.41
C ASP A 64 -11.49 -22.22 -7.28
N THR A 65 -11.53 -20.94 -6.91
CA THR A 65 -10.77 -19.90 -7.65
C THR A 65 -9.26 -19.98 -7.38
N ARG A 66 -8.44 -19.50 -8.33
CA ARG A 66 -6.97 -19.45 -8.19
C ARG A 66 -6.55 -18.56 -7.03
N SER A 67 -7.19 -17.42 -6.88
CA SER A 67 -7.01 -16.48 -5.78
C SER A 67 -7.37 -17.10 -4.41
N ALA A 68 -8.41 -17.94 -4.35
CA ALA A 68 -8.74 -18.69 -3.14
C ALA A 68 -7.67 -19.75 -2.79
N ARG A 69 -7.18 -20.51 -3.79
CA ARG A 69 -6.07 -21.46 -3.60
C ARG A 69 -4.80 -20.78 -3.13
N LEU A 70 -4.44 -19.64 -3.73
CA LEU A 70 -3.30 -18.83 -3.32
C LEU A 70 -3.45 -18.36 -1.87
N LYS A 71 -4.60 -17.79 -1.51
CA LYS A 71 -4.89 -17.36 -0.14
C LYS A 71 -4.73 -18.52 0.85
N ALA A 72 -5.25 -19.70 0.53
CA ALA A 72 -5.13 -20.88 1.39
C ALA A 72 -3.67 -21.33 1.55
N ALA A 73 -2.94 -21.43 0.43
CA ALA A 73 -1.54 -21.87 0.40
C ALA A 73 -0.61 -20.89 1.14
N THR A 74 -0.85 -19.58 1.03
CA THR A 74 0.06 -18.57 1.60
C THR A 74 -0.35 -18.09 3.00
N ARG A 75 -1.49 -18.53 3.54
CA ARG A 75 -2.04 -18.06 4.83
C ARG A 75 -1.03 -18.13 5.98
N ALA A 76 -0.44 -19.29 6.22
CA ALA A 76 0.48 -19.47 7.33
C ALA A 76 1.74 -18.59 7.21
N THR A 77 2.24 -18.41 5.98
CA THR A 77 3.41 -17.56 5.73
C THR A 77 3.07 -16.08 5.90
N HIS A 78 1.88 -15.65 5.45
CA HIS A 78 1.36 -14.31 5.66
C HIS A 78 1.20 -13.99 7.16
N GLU A 79 0.58 -14.88 7.94
CA GLU A 79 0.39 -14.70 9.38
C GLU A 79 1.72 -14.55 10.14
N ARG A 80 2.72 -15.37 9.82
CA ARG A 80 4.06 -15.25 10.42
C ARG A 80 4.74 -13.94 10.06
N LEU A 81 4.60 -13.49 8.81
CA LEU A 81 5.18 -12.23 8.36
C LEU A 81 4.55 -11.04 9.10
N ASP A 82 3.22 -11.03 9.24
CA ASP A 82 2.49 -9.99 9.96
C ASP A 82 2.90 -9.94 11.44
N GLN A 83 2.97 -11.10 12.10
CA GLN A 83 3.46 -11.20 13.49
C GLN A 83 4.89 -10.67 13.64
N ARG A 84 5.79 -10.99 12.71
CA ARG A 84 7.18 -10.52 12.76
C ARG A 84 7.27 -9.00 12.59
N ILE A 85 6.51 -8.43 11.65
CA ILE A 85 6.44 -6.97 11.44
C ILE A 85 5.89 -6.28 12.69
N MET A 86 4.80 -6.79 13.27
CA MET A 86 4.20 -6.21 14.48
C MET A 86 5.13 -6.34 15.69
N ALA A 87 5.86 -7.45 15.82
CA ALA A 87 6.88 -7.62 16.86
C ALA A 87 8.05 -6.63 16.74
N GLY A 88 8.29 -6.06 15.55
CA GLY A 88 9.25 -4.99 15.33
C GLY A 88 8.82 -3.62 15.88
N ASP A 89 7.57 -3.51 16.35
CA ASP A 89 6.94 -2.30 16.87
C ASP A 89 7.09 -1.10 15.91
N ILE A 90 6.69 -1.31 14.65
CA ILE A 90 6.91 -0.37 13.54
C ILE A 90 6.21 0.99 13.74
N PHE A 91 5.32 1.11 14.73
CA PHE A 91 4.60 2.35 15.04
C PHE A 91 5.13 3.08 16.28
N ALA A 92 6.16 2.57 16.95
CA ALA A 92 6.75 3.26 18.12
C ALA A 92 7.50 4.54 17.76
N SER A 93 8.04 4.66 16.54
CA SER A 93 8.68 5.88 16.06
C SER A 93 8.73 5.95 14.54
N ARG A 94 8.96 7.14 13.99
CA ARG A 94 9.20 7.32 12.55
C ARG A 94 10.43 6.53 12.07
N GLU A 95 11.46 6.38 12.89
CA GLU A 95 12.64 5.58 12.57
C GLU A 95 12.30 4.09 12.42
N ARG A 96 11.49 3.54 13.33
CA ARG A 96 11.00 2.15 13.23
C ARG A 96 10.08 1.96 12.03
N PHE A 97 9.19 2.93 11.78
CA PHE A 97 8.35 2.91 10.59
C PHE A 97 9.18 2.95 9.30
N ALA A 98 10.29 3.69 9.30
CA ALA A 98 11.17 3.76 8.15
C ALA A 98 11.87 2.42 7.85
N ARG A 99 12.16 1.58 8.86
CA ARG A 99 12.60 0.19 8.63
C ARG A 99 11.55 -0.62 7.86
N PHE A 100 10.27 -0.47 8.21
CA PHE A 100 9.18 -1.06 7.43
C PHE A 100 9.14 -0.50 5.99
N LEU A 101 9.30 0.81 5.78
CA LEU A 101 9.39 1.38 4.43
C LEU A 101 10.58 0.82 3.64
N ARG A 102 11.71 0.52 4.27
CA ARG A 102 12.87 -0.08 3.62
C ARG A 102 12.60 -1.52 3.18
N VAL A 103 11.86 -2.32 3.96
CA VAL A 103 11.34 -3.64 3.54
C VAL A 103 10.44 -3.48 2.31
N GLN A 104 9.49 -2.56 2.37
CA GLN A 104 8.55 -2.29 1.27
C GLN A 104 9.30 -1.86 0.00
N TYR A 105 10.30 -1.00 0.13
CA TYR A 105 11.12 -0.51 -0.98
C TYR A 105 11.85 -1.66 -1.66
N ARG A 106 12.54 -2.51 -0.88
CA ARG A 106 13.30 -3.65 -1.42
C ARG A 106 12.40 -4.61 -2.17
N PHE A 107 11.23 -4.95 -1.61
CA PHE A 107 10.30 -5.85 -2.28
C PHE A 107 9.69 -5.21 -3.53
N HIS A 108 9.25 -3.95 -3.47
CA HIS A 108 8.69 -3.26 -4.63
C HIS A 108 9.71 -3.04 -5.74
N ARG A 109 11.00 -2.90 -5.40
CA ARG A 109 12.09 -2.90 -6.39
C ARG A 109 12.27 -4.27 -7.03
N ASP A 110 12.14 -5.36 -6.26
CA ASP A 110 12.25 -6.71 -6.83
C ASP A 110 11.19 -6.97 -7.90
N VAL A 111 9.97 -6.44 -7.72
CA VAL A 111 8.82 -6.66 -8.63
C VAL A 111 8.59 -5.53 -9.65
N ASP A 112 9.41 -4.47 -9.65
CA ASP A 112 9.15 -3.25 -10.44
C ASP A 112 9.01 -3.55 -11.93
N ALA A 113 9.90 -4.39 -12.46
CA ALA A 113 9.88 -4.80 -13.86
C ALA A 113 8.59 -5.55 -14.27
N LEU A 114 7.94 -6.25 -13.32
CA LEU A 114 6.69 -6.96 -13.60
C LEU A 114 5.54 -5.99 -13.88
N TYR A 115 5.55 -4.81 -13.26
CA TYR A 115 4.52 -3.79 -13.49
C TYR A 115 4.65 -3.08 -14.84
N ALA A 116 5.81 -3.18 -15.48
CA ALA A 116 6.08 -2.61 -16.79
C ALA A 116 6.01 -3.64 -17.94
N ASP A 117 5.75 -4.91 -17.63
CA ASP A 117 5.72 -5.99 -18.61
C ASP A 117 4.44 -5.95 -19.46
N PRO A 118 4.53 -5.81 -20.80
CA PRO A 118 3.34 -5.73 -21.66
C PRO A 118 2.48 -6.99 -21.67
N GLY A 119 3.09 -8.17 -21.49
CA GLY A 119 2.37 -9.45 -21.45
C GLY A 119 1.53 -9.59 -20.18
N LEU A 120 2.06 -9.12 -19.04
CA LEU A 120 1.33 -9.04 -17.78
C LEU A 120 0.25 -7.96 -17.80
N ASP A 121 0.50 -6.79 -18.40
CA ASP A 121 -0.54 -5.74 -18.52
C ASP A 121 -1.72 -6.19 -19.38
N ALA A 122 -1.46 -6.95 -20.45
CA ALA A 122 -2.52 -7.54 -21.28
C ALA A 122 -3.44 -8.50 -20.49
N LEU A 123 -2.91 -9.19 -19.49
CA LEU A 123 -3.67 -10.09 -18.62
C LEU A 123 -4.28 -9.38 -17.40
N LEU A 124 -3.65 -8.30 -16.94
CA LEU A 124 -4.02 -7.55 -15.73
C LEU A 124 -4.20 -6.06 -16.06
N PRO A 125 -5.28 -5.66 -16.76
CA PRO A 125 -5.40 -4.31 -17.31
C PRO A 125 -5.13 -3.19 -16.32
N GLY A 126 -4.30 -2.23 -16.72
CA GLY A 126 -3.89 -1.09 -15.90
C GLY A 126 -2.91 -1.50 -14.81
N LEU A 127 -2.03 -2.46 -15.08
CA LEU A 127 -1.04 -2.96 -14.14
C LEU A 127 -0.02 -1.87 -13.79
N ALA A 128 0.49 -1.16 -14.80
CA ALA A 128 1.51 -0.12 -14.61
C ALA A 128 1.07 0.98 -13.63
N ALA A 129 -0.22 1.31 -13.58
CA ALA A 129 -0.76 2.33 -12.66
C ALA A 129 -0.77 1.89 -11.18
N ARG A 130 -0.53 0.61 -10.89
CA ARG A 130 -0.56 0.01 -9.55
C ARG A 130 0.80 0.01 -8.87
N GLN A 131 1.86 0.35 -9.60
CA GLN A 131 3.22 0.41 -9.08
C GLN A 131 3.31 1.36 -7.88
N ARG A 132 4.06 0.95 -6.85
CA ARG A 132 4.22 1.74 -5.62
C ARG A 132 5.66 2.14 -5.32
N LEU A 133 6.65 1.66 -6.09
CA LEU A 133 8.06 1.89 -5.81
C LEU A 133 8.40 3.39 -5.66
N ALA A 134 7.96 4.21 -6.62
CA ALA A 134 8.19 5.65 -6.57
C ALA A 134 7.45 6.36 -5.41
N GLN A 135 6.36 5.79 -4.89
CA GLN A 135 5.68 6.33 -3.71
C GLN A 135 6.48 6.01 -2.45
N ILE A 136 6.96 4.76 -2.33
CA ILE A 136 7.77 4.30 -1.20
C ILE A 136 9.11 5.05 -1.14
N ALA A 137 9.74 5.31 -2.28
CA ALA A 137 10.96 6.10 -2.35
C ALA A 137 10.75 7.52 -1.80
N ARG A 138 9.63 8.16 -2.13
CA ARG A 138 9.24 9.47 -1.58
C ARG A 138 8.89 9.40 -0.10
N ASP A 139 8.25 8.33 0.35
CA ASP A 139 7.95 8.13 1.76
C ASP A 139 9.25 7.98 2.59
N LEU A 140 10.29 7.34 2.05
CA LEU A 140 11.61 7.27 2.68
C LEU A 140 12.30 8.65 2.74
N ASP A 141 12.21 9.41 1.64
CA ASP A 141 12.75 10.78 1.56
C ASP A 141 12.06 11.74 2.55
N ASP A 142 10.72 11.66 2.67
CA ASP A 142 9.93 12.40 3.66
C ASP A 142 10.44 12.14 5.10
N LEU A 143 10.97 10.94 5.37
CA LEU A 143 11.56 10.54 6.66
C LEU A 143 13.09 10.71 6.74
N GLY A 144 13.70 11.38 5.77
CA GLY A 144 15.14 11.65 5.71
C GLY A 144 15.99 10.37 5.60
N GLN A 145 15.43 9.28 5.07
CA GLN A 145 16.15 8.03 4.91
C GLN A 145 16.78 7.92 3.52
N THR A 146 17.99 7.36 3.48
CA THR A 146 18.59 6.92 2.22
C THR A 146 17.91 5.64 1.72
N LEU A 147 17.82 5.51 0.40
CA LEU A 147 17.28 4.31 -0.23
C LEU A 147 18.22 3.12 0.03
N PRO A 148 17.68 1.93 0.33
CA PRO A 148 18.47 0.70 0.39
C PRO A 148 19.30 0.47 -0.88
N SER A 149 20.52 -0.05 -0.70
CA SER A 149 21.47 -0.31 -1.78
C SER A 149 20.87 -1.16 -2.89
N ALA A 150 21.20 -0.84 -4.14
CA ALA A 150 20.78 -1.61 -5.29
C ALA A 150 21.46 -3.00 -5.27
N CYS A 151 20.64 -4.05 -5.33
CA CYS A 151 21.05 -5.39 -5.73
C CYS A 151 20.13 -5.86 -6.86
N ALA A 152 20.54 -6.88 -7.61
CA ALA A 152 19.76 -7.38 -8.73
C ALA A 152 18.30 -7.71 -8.29
N PRO A 153 17.27 -7.21 -8.98
CA PRO A 153 15.88 -7.49 -8.65
C PRO A 153 15.60 -9.00 -8.73
N ALA A 154 14.98 -9.55 -7.68
CA ALA A 154 14.74 -11.00 -7.62
C ALA A 154 13.66 -11.49 -8.61
N ALA A 155 12.74 -10.63 -9.04
CA ALA A 155 11.65 -10.99 -9.94
C ALA A 155 11.85 -10.48 -11.37
N GLN A 156 13.10 -10.40 -11.82
CA GLN A 156 13.41 -10.04 -13.20
C GLN A 156 13.29 -11.26 -14.13
N ALA A 157 12.60 -11.10 -15.26
CA ALA A 157 12.44 -12.14 -16.30
C ALA A 157 11.85 -13.48 -15.81
N LEU A 158 10.90 -13.43 -14.87
CA LEU A 158 10.21 -14.63 -14.41
C LEU A 158 9.28 -15.20 -15.49
N PRO A 159 9.10 -16.54 -15.54
CA PRO A 159 8.01 -17.14 -16.29
C PRO A 159 6.66 -16.56 -15.87
N LEU A 160 5.75 -16.38 -16.82
CA LEU A 160 4.45 -15.72 -16.63
C LEU A 160 3.72 -16.19 -15.36
N ALA A 161 3.59 -17.50 -15.17
CA ALA A 161 2.86 -18.06 -14.03
C ALA A 161 3.49 -17.67 -12.68
N GLN A 162 4.82 -17.74 -12.57
CA GLN A 162 5.51 -17.32 -11.36
C GLN A 162 5.34 -15.81 -11.14
N ALA A 163 5.45 -15.00 -12.19
CA ALA A 163 5.25 -13.56 -12.10
C ALA A 163 3.85 -13.18 -11.59
N LEU A 164 2.80 -13.90 -12.01
CA LEU A 164 1.44 -13.73 -11.48
C LEU A 164 1.38 -14.00 -9.97
N GLY A 165 2.12 -14.99 -9.48
CA GLY A 165 2.26 -15.29 -8.05
C GLY A 165 2.94 -14.15 -7.27
N TRP A 166 4.00 -13.56 -7.82
CA TRP A 166 4.67 -12.39 -7.23
C TRP A 166 3.76 -11.16 -7.19
N LEU A 167 3.03 -10.90 -8.28
CA LEU A 167 2.04 -9.82 -8.34
C LEU A 167 0.90 -10.04 -7.34
N TYR A 168 0.46 -11.28 -7.12
CA TYR A 168 -0.55 -11.58 -6.11
C TYR A 168 -0.11 -11.14 -4.70
N VAL A 169 1.15 -11.40 -4.34
CA VAL A 169 1.70 -10.98 -3.04
C VAL A 169 1.83 -9.45 -2.97
N ALA A 170 2.36 -8.82 -4.02
CA ALA A 170 2.53 -7.37 -4.10
C ALA A 170 1.19 -6.62 -4.02
N GLU A 171 0.20 -7.02 -4.81
CA GLU A 171 -1.14 -6.43 -4.81
C GLU A 171 -1.91 -6.75 -3.53
N GLY A 172 -1.75 -7.95 -2.97
CA GLY A 172 -2.40 -8.38 -1.73
C GLY A 172 -1.96 -7.57 -0.51
N SER A 173 -0.71 -7.12 -0.47
CA SER A 173 -0.21 -6.27 0.62
C SER A 173 -0.93 -4.91 0.75
N ASN A 174 -1.66 -4.45 -0.29
CA ASN A 174 -2.52 -3.26 -0.20
C ASN A 174 -3.72 -3.46 0.73
N LEU A 175 -4.24 -4.69 0.86
CA LEU A 175 -5.40 -4.98 1.71
C LEU A 175 -5.10 -4.67 3.18
N GLY A 176 -3.97 -5.20 3.69
CA GLY A 176 -3.47 -4.90 5.04
C GLY A 176 -3.02 -3.46 5.21
N GLY A 177 -2.56 -2.82 4.11
CA GLY A 177 -2.07 -1.44 4.12
C GLY A 177 -3.07 -0.41 4.64
N SER A 178 -4.37 -0.65 4.49
CA SER A 178 -5.41 0.26 5.02
C SER A 178 -5.41 0.37 6.55
N VAL A 179 -5.10 -0.73 7.26
CA VAL A 179 -4.93 -0.72 8.72
C VAL A 179 -3.63 -0.01 9.08
N LEU A 180 -2.55 -0.32 8.38
CA LEU A 180 -1.24 0.32 8.60
C LEU A 180 -1.30 1.83 8.37
N TYR A 181 -2.04 2.30 7.37
CA TYR A 181 -2.23 3.74 7.11
C TYR A 181 -2.87 4.46 8.30
N LYS A 182 -3.91 3.87 8.90
CA LYS A 182 -4.56 4.43 10.09
C LYS A 182 -3.62 4.47 11.30
N LEU A 183 -2.78 3.46 11.47
CA LEU A 183 -1.81 3.39 12.56
C LEU A 183 -0.66 4.39 12.33
N ALA A 184 -0.20 4.56 11.09
CA ALA A 184 0.84 5.50 10.71
C ALA A 184 0.45 6.97 10.99
N ALA A 185 -0.86 7.29 10.98
CA ALA A 185 -1.35 8.61 11.37
C ALA A 185 -0.96 9.01 12.81
N ARG A 186 -0.73 8.05 13.71
CA ARG A 186 -0.22 8.32 15.08
C ARG A 186 1.19 8.90 15.08
N LEU A 187 1.95 8.67 14.02
CA LEU A 187 3.27 9.24 13.77
C LEU A 187 3.21 10.53 12.94
N GLY A 188 2.01 11.05 12.66
CA GLY A 188 1.78 12.20 11.78
C GLY A 188 2.15 11.90 10.32
N LEU A 189 1.95 10.65 9.87
CA LEU A 189 2.19 10.23 8.49
C LEU A 189 0.86 10.06 7.76
N ASP A 190 0.83 10.46 6.49
CA ASP A 190 -0.35 10.39 5.65
C ASP A 190 0.01 10.33 4.15
N ARG A 191 -1.00 10.44 3.28
CA ARG A 191 -0.86 10.42 1.82
C ARG A 191 0.00 11.56 1.24
N SER A 192 0.30 12.57 2.03
CA SER A 192 1.09 13.74 1.65
C SER A 192 2.48 13.75 2.30
N PHE A 193 2.73 12.88 3.29
CA PHE A 193 4.00 12.79 4.00
C PHE A 193 4.22 11.39 4.59
N GLY A 194 5.19 10.64 4.07
CA GLY A 194 5.70 9.40 4.67
C GLY A 194 4.79 8.15 4.62
N ALA A 195 3.55 8.25 4.13
CA ALA A 195 2.64 7.11 3.99
C ALA A 195 1.82 7.12 2.68
N ARG A 196 2.38 7.70 1.60
CA ARG A 196 1.78 7.71 0.25
C ARG A 196 1.44 6.31 -0.23
N HIS A 197 2.37 5.37 -0.07
CA HIS A 197 2.23 3.99 -0.58
C HIS A 197 1.15 3.15 0.12
N LEU A 198 0.68 3.59 1.29
CA LEU A 198 -0.40 2.95 2.06
C LEU A 198 -1.76 3.61 1.81
N ALA A 199 -1.79 4.77 1.15
CA ALA A 199 -3.03 5.47 0.85
C ALA A 199 -3.89 4.60 -0.07
N ALA A 200 -5.18 4.48 0.28
CA ALA A 200 -6.11 3.70 -0.52
C ALA A 200 -6.22 4.27 -1.95
N PRO A 201 -6.37 3.40 -2.97
CA PRO A 201 -6.73 3.84 -4.32
C PRO A 201 -8.04 4.64 -4.30
N PRO A 202 -8.27 5.56 -5.26
CA PRO A 202 -9.50 6.36 -5.33
C PRO A 202 -10.79 5.53 -5.31
N ASP A 203 -10.77 4.38 -5.99
CA ASP A 203 -11.90 3.44 -6.11
C ASP A 203 -12.07 2.52 -4.89
N GLY A 204 -11.18 2.64 -3.89
CA GLY A 204 -11.17 1.83 -2.68
C GLY A 204 -10.45 0.48 -2.83
N VAL A 205 -9.80 0.06 -1.74
CA VAL A 205 -8.94 -1.15 -1.70
C VAL A 205 -9.71 -2.43 -2.08
N ALA A 206 -10.96 -2.58 -1.61
CA ALA A 206 -11.75 -3.78 -1.88
C ALA A 206 -12.16 -3.92 -3.36
N ARG A 207 -12.48 -2.81 -4.04
CA ARG A 207 -12.80 -2.82 -5.47
C ARG A 207 -11.54 -3.09 -6.29
N HIS A 208 -10.42 -2.46 -5.92
CA HIS A 208 -9.12 -2.71 -6.55
C HIS A 208 -8.73 -4.19 -6.48
N TRP A 209 -8.81 -4.78 -5.28
CA TRP A 209 -8.50 -6.18 -5.06
C TRP A 209 -9.40 -7.12 -5.86
N ARG A 210 -10.72 -6.90 -5.84
CA ARG A 210 -11.66 -7.73 -6.63
C ARG A 210 -11.37 -7.69 -8.12
N ARG A 211 -11.03 -6.52 -8.68
CA ARG A 211 -10.65 -6.40 -10.10
C ARG A 211 -9.37 -7.18 -10.40
N PHE A 212 -8.36 -7.06 -9.53
CA PHE A 212 -7.12 -7.82 -9.67
C PHE A 212 -7.37 -9.33 -9.61
N THR A 213 -8.08 -9.84 -8.60
CA THR A 213 -8.31 -11.28 -8.46
C THR A 213 -9.21 -11.82 -9.56
N ALA A 214 -10.19 -11.05 -10.05
CA ALA A 214 -11.01 -11.48 -11.18
C ALA A 214 -10.18 -11.65 -12.47
N ALA A 215 -9.28 -10.71 -12.76
CA ALA A 215 -8.37 -10.83 -13.90
C ALA A 215 -7.37 -11.99 -13.70
N LEU A 216 -6.81 -12.11 -12.49
CA LEU A 216 -5.93 -13.21 -12.13
C LEU A 216 -6.63 -14.56 -12.27
N ASP A 217 -7.87 -14.71 -11.82
CA ASP A 217 -8.65 -15.95 -11.88
C ASP A 217 -9.09 -16.29 -13.31
N GLY A 218 -9.35 -15.26 -14.14
CA GLY A 218 -9.73 -15.42 -15.54
C GLY A 218 -8.59 -15.80 -16.50
N ALA A 219 -7.33 -15.71 -16.07
CA ALA A 219 -6.19 -16.09 -16.90
C ALA A 219 -6.22 -17.60 -17.22
N ALA A 220 -6.09 -17.95 -18.51
CA ALA A 220 -6.04 -19.34 -18.97
C ALA A 220 -4.65 -19.92 -18.72
N LEU A 221 -4.55 -20.88 -17.79
CA LEU A 221 -3.30 -21.53 -17.40
C LEU A 221 -3.47 -23.05 -17.40
N SER A 222 -2.40 -23.76 -17.76
CA SER A 222 -2.33 -25.22 -17.57
C SER A 222 -2.19 -25.59 -16.09
N ALA A 223 -2.43 -26.87 -15.75
CA ALA A 223 -2.25 -27.35 -14.37
C ALA A 223 -0.81 -27.18 -13.85
N ALA A 224 0.20 -27.30 -14.72
CA ALA A 224 1.59 -27.02 -14.36
C ALA A 224 1.79 -25.54 -14.03
N GLN A 225 1.22 -24.65 -14.84
CA GLN A 225 1.27 -23.21 -14.60
C GLN A 225 0.52 -22.81 -13.32
N GLU A 226 -0.59 -23.46 -12.98
CA GLU A 226 -1.29 -23.23 -11.69
C GLU A 226 -0.38 -23.50 -10.49
N ALA A 227 0.39 -24.60 -10.52
CA ALA A 227 1.38 -24.90 -9.49
C ALA A 227 2.50 -23.84 -9.46
N ASP A 228 2.95 -23.38 -10.63
CA ASP A 228 3.97 -22.32 -10.73
C ASP A 228 3.48 -20.96 -10.17
N VAL A 229 2.19 -20.63 -10.26
CA VAL A 229 1.64 -19.43 -9.61
C VAL A 229 1.79 -19.51 -8.10
N VAL A 230 1.46 -20.67 -7.51
CA VAL A 230 1.61 -20.89 -6.07
C VAL A 230 3.08 -20.83 -5.67
N ALA A 231 3.96 -21.52 -6.40
CA ALA A 231 5.40 -21.49 -6.16
C ALA A 231 5.98 -20.07 -6.25
N GLY A 232 5.51 -19.26 -7.20
CA GLY A 232 5.86 -17.85 -7.34
C GLY A 232 5.44 -17.02 -6.13
N ALA A 233 4.20 -17.19 -5.65
CA ALA A 233 3.72 -16.49 -4.46
C ALA A 233 4.51 -16.87 -3.20
N GLU A 234 4.82 -18.15 -3.02
CA GLU A 234 5.68 -18.60 -1.92
C GLU A 234 7.09 -18.03 -2.01
N ALA A 235 7.68 -17.96 -3.20
CA ALA A 235 8.99 -17.34 -3.43
C ALA A 235 8.97 -15.85 -3.08
N ALA A 236 7.91 -15.13 -3.47
CA ALA A 236 7.73 -13.73 -3.11
C ALA A 236 7.64 -13.54 -1.58
N PHE A 237 6.86 -14.35 -0.87
CA PHE A 237 6.80 -14.29 0.59
C PHE A 237 8.16 -14.60 1.25
N ARG A 238 8.89 -15.62 0.75
CA ARG A 238 10.25 -15.90 1.23
C ARG A 238 11.18 -14.69 1.04
N ARG A 239 11.04 -13.99 -0.08
CA ARG A 239 11.80 -12.78 -0.38
C ARG A 239 11.47 -11.64 0.59
N VAL A 240 10.18 -11.36 0.84
CA VAL A 240 9.76 -10.33 1.80
C VAL A 240 10.29 -10.66 3.20
N ARG A 241 10.23 -11.92 3.64
CA ARG A 241 10.80 -12.34 4.92
C ARG A 241 12.30 -12.07 5.00
N GLY A 242 13.06 -12.35 3.93
CA GLY A 242 14.48 -12.01 3.87
C GLY A 242 14.74 -10.51 4.09
N HIS A 243 13.93 -9.65 3.45
CA HIS A 243 14.02 -8.20 3.65
C HIS A 243 13.66 -7.77 5.08
N VAL A 244 12.66 -8.42 5.71
CA VAL A 244 12.33 -8.15 7.13
C VAL A 244 13.50 -8.52 8.04
N GLU A 245 14.12 -9.68 7.85
CA GLU A 245 15.28 -10.04 8.68
C GLU A 245 16.48 -9.10 8.43
N GLU A 246 16.66 -8.58 7.22
CA GLU A 246 17.72 -7.60 6.94
C GLU A 246 17.48 -6.25 7.64
N GLU A 247 16.23 -5.77 7.70
CA GLU A 247 15.91 -4.43 8.24
C GLU A 247 15.57 -4.43 9.74
N PHE A 248 15.28 -5.60 10.33
CA PHE A 248 14.91 -5.78 11.73
C PHE A 248 15.88 -6.68 12.54
N ALA A 249 17.07 -6.98 12.00
CA ALA A 249 18.20 -7.53 12.75
C ALA A 249 18.96 -6.40 13.47
#